data_AF-A0A2V7CUB7-F1
#
_entry.id   AF-A0A2V7CUB7-F1
#
_cell.length_a   1.000
_cell.length_b   1.000
_cell.length_c   1.000
_cell.angle_alpha   90.00
_cell.angle_beta   90.00
_cell.angle_gamma   90.00
#
_symmetry.space_group_name_H-M   'P 1'
#
loop_
_entity.id
_entity.type
_entity.pdbx_description
1 polymer ?
#
loop_
_entity_poly.entity_id
_entity_poly.type
_entity_poly.pdbx_seq_one_letter_code
_entity_poly.pdbx_strand_id
1 'polypeptide(L)'
;MDIIRIHTGSDGKSHFEEIVPKLEPRGDKSESAELIPGSGIVIRRFEPTRSNPWHHAPGRYAVFTLSGAVDIEIGDGTVRRLGTGDILIAEDLTGQGHATREVGPESRVSVFVPLE
;
A
#
# COMPACT_ATOMS: atom_id res chain seq x y z
N MET A 1 -9.08 -11.77 -1.61
CA MET A 1 -7.65 -11.63 -1.97
C MET A 1 -6.93 -12.53 -1.00
N ASP A 2 -6.20 -13.51 -1.52
CA ASP A 2 -5.51 -14.49 -0.69
C ASP A 2 -4.03 -14.15 -0.68
N ILE A 3 -3.40 -14.25 0.49
CA ILE A 3 -1.95 -14.11 0.63
C ILE A 3 -1.43 -15.48 1.04
N ILE A 4 -0.76 -16.15 0.11
CA ILE A 4 -0.36 -17.54 0.29
C ILE A 4 1.16 -17.62 0.38
N ARG A 5 1.66 -18.19 1.47
CA ARG A 5 3.06 -18.59 1.59
C ARG A 5 3.21 -20.05 1.20
N ILE A 6 4.27 -20.36 0.47
CA ILE A 6 4.75 -21.73 0.27
C ILE A 6 6.05 -21.89 1.06
N HIS A 7 6.16 -22.96 1.86
CA HIS A 7 7.36 -23.26 2.62
C HIS A 7 7.64 -24.77 2.66
N THR A 8 8.87 -25.15 2.99
CA THR A 8 9.24 -26.57 3.19
C THR A 8 8.90 -27.01 4.60
N GLY A 9 8.07 -28.05 4.71
CA GLY A 9 7.69 -28.65 5.99
C GLY A 9 8.77 -29.57 6.55
N SER A 10 8.54 -30.08 7.76
CA SER A 10 9.43 -31.05 8.42
C SER A 10 9.52 -32.40 7.68
N ASP A 11 8.58 -32.68 6.77
CA ASP A 11 8.58 -33.85 5.89
C ASP A 11 9.38 -33.66 4.59
N GLY A 12 10.02 -32.49 4.42
CA GLY A 12 10.80 -32.15 3.23
C GLY A 12 9.96 -31.81 1.99
N LYS A 13 8.63 -31.61 2.13
CA LYS A 13 7.73 -31.25 1.03
C LYS A 13 7.26 -29.80 1.13
N SER A 14 6.72 -29.27 0.04
CA SER A 14 6.09 -27.95 0.02
C SER A 14 4.71 -27.97 0.66
N HIS A 15 4.43 -26.98 1.50
CA HIS A 15 3.13 -26.76 2.14
C HIS A 15 2.65 -25.34 1.87
N PHE A 16 1.34 -25.19 1.69
CA PHE A 16 0.69 -23.89 1.65
C PHE A 16 0.35 -23.42 3.06
N GLU A 17 0.50 -22.13 3.29
CA GLU A 17 0.05 -21.43 4.49
C GLU A 17 -0.70 -20.18 4.03
N GLU A 18 -1.94 -20.03 4.49
CA GLU A 18 -2.68 -18.78 4.32
C GLU A 18 -2.19 -17.75 5.35
N ILE A 19 -1.83 -16.57 4.86
CA ILE A 19 -1.42 -15.44 5.68
C ILE A 19 -2.58 -14.45 5.75
N VAL A 20 -3.03 -14.17 6.97
CA VAL A 20 -3.99 -13.10 7.25
C VAL A 20 -3.24 -11.98 7.97
N PRO A 21 -2.89 -10.87 7.29
CA PRO A 21 -2.20 -9.77 7.94
C PRO A 21 -3.06 -9.17 9.05
N LYS A 22 -2.48 -9.02 10.24
CA LYS A 22 -3.13 -8.32 11.35
C LYS A 22 -3.01 -6.81 11.12
N LEU A 23 -3.95 -6.25 10.38
CA LEU A 23 -4.01 -4.81 10.11
C LEU A 23 -4.29 -4.04 11.40
N GLU A 24 -3.44 -3.08 11.70
CA GLU A 24 -3.56 -2.21 12.87
C GLU A 24 -3.89 -0.78 12.42
N PRO A 25 -4.82 -0.07 13.10
CA PRO A 25 -5.18 1.31 12.77
C PRO A 25 -3.99 2.26 12.87
N ARG A 26 -3.86 3.18 11.92
CA ARG A 26 -2.83 4.24 11.93
C ARG A 26 -3.32 5.60 12.43
N GLY A 27 -4.62 5.74 12.70
CA GLY A 27 -5.23 7.00 13.14
C GLY A 27 -5.52 8.01 12.02
N ASP A 28 -5.26 7.65 10.76
CA ASP A 28 -5.45 8.52 9.57
C ASP A 28 -6.49 7.94 8.60
N LYS A 29 -7.49 7.21 9.11
CA LYS A 29 -8.46 6.43 8.32
C LYS A 29 -7.81 5.39 7.41
N SER A 30 -6.68 4.86 7.85
CA SER A 30 -6.01 3.72 7.24
C SER A 30 -5.54 2.74 8.31
N GLU A 31 -5.32 1.51 7.87
CA GLU A 31 -4.76 0.43 8.67
C GLU A 31 -3.61 -0.23 7.90
N SER A 32 -2.67 -0.84 8.62
CA SER A 32 -1.49 -1.45 8.01
C SER A 32 -0.94 -2.62 8.78
N ALA A 33 -0.24 -3.51 8.09
CA ALA A 33 0.56 -4.58 8.68
C ALA A 33 1.84 -4.78 7.89
N GLU A 34 2.90 -5.25 8.55
CA GLU A 34 4.06 -5.78 7.83
C GLU A 34 3.69 -7.17 7.26
N LEU A 35 3.87 -7.35 5.95
CA LEU A 35 3.48 -8.57 5.26
C LEU A 35 4.47 -9.71 5.50
N ILE A 36 5.76 -9.36 5.58
CA ILE A 36 6.84 -10.27 5.94
C ILE A 36 7.63 -9.61 7.06
N PRO A 37 7.64 -10.16 8.29
CA PRO A 37 8.33 -9.56 9.42
C PRO A 37 9.79 -9.19 9.13
N GLY A 38 10.17 -7.94 9.38
CA GLY A 38 11.51 -7.40 9.15
C GLY A 38 11.87 -7.08 7.69
N SER A 39 10.96 -7.25 6.73
CA SER A 39 11.21 -6.94 5.31
C SER A 39 10.96 -5.47 4.95
N GLY A 40 10.20 -4.75 5.77
CA GLY A 40 9.67 -3.43 5.43
C GLY A 40 8.56 -3.45 4.37
N ILE A 41 8.16 -4.62 3.86
CA ILE A 41 7.03 -4.75 2.94
C ILE A 41 5.74 -4.59 3.74
N VAL A 42 5.00 -3.52 3.48
CA VAL A 42 3.80 -3.16 4.24
C VAL A 42 2.57 -3.30 3.35
N ILE A 43 1.55 -3.99 3.84
CA ILE A 43 0.21 -3.92 3.27
C ILE A 43 -0.58 -2.82 3.99
N ARG A 44 -1.28 -1.98 3.22
CA ARG A 44 -2.14 -0.93 3.74
C ARG A 44 -3.55 -1.06 3.17
N ARG A 45 -4.54 -0.74 4.00
CA ARG A 45 -5.93 -0.52 3.59
C ARG A 45 -6.35 0.89 3.96
N PHE A 46 -6.98 1.58 3.02
CA PHE A 46 -7.44 2.96 3.17
C PHE A 46 -8.96 3.01 3.07
N GLU A 47 -9.60 3.77 3.95
CA GLU A 47 -11.05 3.99 3.84
C GLU A 47 -11.38 4.76 2.56
N PRO A 48 -12.52 4.47 1.89
CA PRO A 48 -12.90 5.11 0.63
C PRO A 48 -13.03 6.64 0.68
N THR A 49 -13.23 7.21 1.87
CA THR A 49 -13.39 8.66 2.08
C THR A 49 -12.11 9.34 2.58
N ARG A 50 -11.01 8.60 2.69
CA ARG A 50 -9.75 9.15 3.18
C ARG A 50 -9.18 10.14 2.16
N SER A 51 -8.77 11.29 2.66
CA SER A 51 -7.94 12.26 1.95
C SER A 51 -6.71 12.53 2.78
N ASN A 52 -5.55 12.60 2.15
CA ASN A 52 -4.32 13.07 2.75
C ASN A 52 -3.89 14.34 2.02
N PRO A 53 -3.87 15.50 2.68
CA PRO A 53 -3.34 16.74 2.11
C PRO A 53 -1.87 16.60 1.70
N TRP A 54 -1.23 17.67 1.24
CA TRP A 54 0.19 17.68 0.87
C TRP A 54 1.09 17.01 1.92
N HIS A 55 1.76 15.94 1.52
CA HIS A 55 2.63 15.13 2.35
C HIS A 55 3.74 14.51 1.51
N HIS A 56 4.80 14.07 2.18
CA HIS A 56 5.88 13.30 1.55
C HIS A 56 5.57 11.81 1.59
N ALA A 57 6.16 11.07 0.66
CA ALA A 57 6.26 9.63 0.82
C ALA A 57 7.03 9.31 2.12
N PRO A 58 6.62 8.29 2.90
CA PRO A 58 7.29 7.93 4.16
C PRO A 58 8.67 7.29 3.96
N GLY A 59 9.09 7.11 2.70
CA GLY A 59 10.30 6.45 2.24
C GLY A 59 10.22 6.22 0.73
N ARG A 60 11.26 5.67 0.12
CA ARG A 60 11.23 5.28 -1.30
C ARG A 60 10.49 3.96 -1.45
N TYR A 61 9.35 3.97 -2.14
CA TYR A 61 8.50 2.78 -2.27
C TYR A 61 8.03 2.55 -3.69
N ALA A 62 7.98 1.28 -4.09
CA ALA A 62 7.05 0.83 -5.12
C ALA A 62 5.72 0.46 -4.44
N VAL A 63 4.63 1.09 -4.88
CA VAL A 63 3.28 0.91 -4.33
C VAL A 63 2.39 0.25 -5.37
N PHE A 64 1.96 -0.97 -5.09
CA PHE A 64 1.11 -1.78 -5.96
C PHE A 64 -0.33 -1.69 -5.46
N THR A 65 -1.24 -1.19 -6.30
CA THR A 65 -2.65 -1.08 -5.94
C THR A 65 -3.39 -2.38 -6.28
N LEU A 66 -3.94 -3.04 -5.26
CA LEU A 66 -4.58 -4.36 -5.37
C LEU A 66 -6.11 -4.28 -5.43
N SER A 67 -6.70 -3.23 -4.90
CA SER A 67 -8.14 -2.92 -4.97
C SER A 67 -8.37 -1.42 -4.80
N GLY A 68 -9.55 -0.93 -5.17
CA GLY A 68 -9.90 0.49 -5.07
C GLY A 68 -9.05 1.38 -5.99
N ALA A 69 -9.10 2.69 -5.76
CA ALA A 69 -8.37 3.68 -6.53
C ALA A 69 -8.05 4.94 -5.70
N VAL A 70 -7.01 5.66 -6.11
CA VAL A 70 -6.57 6.92 -5.51
C VAL A 70 -6.31 7.96 -6.60
N ASP A 71 -6.72 9.20 -6.34
CA ASP A 71 -6.22 10.37 -7.06
C ASP A 71 -4.96 10.88 -6.38
N ILE A 72 -3.93 11.13 -7.18
CA ILE A 72 -2.67 11.74 -6.75
C ILE A 72 -2.50 13.07 -7.45
N GLU A 73 -2.40 14.14 -6.67
CA GLU A 73 -2.18 15.50 -7.15
C GLU A 73 -0.74 15.93 -6.88
N ILE A 74 -0.09 16.55 -7.86
CA ILE A 74 1.25 17.13 -7.76
C ILE A 74 1.19 18.66 -7.85
N GLY A 75 2.30 19.34 -7.55
CA GLY A 75 2.33 20.79 -7.30
C GLY A 75 1.86 21.72 -8.42
N ASP A 76 1.78 21.25 -9.67
CA ASP A 76 1.21 22.01 -10.80
C ASP A 76 -0.31 21.83 -10.96
N GLY A 77 -0.95 21.10 -10.04
CA GLY A 77 -2.37 20.77 -10.07
C GLY A 77 -2.71 19.57 -10.96
N THR A 78 -1.73 18.92 -11.59
CA THR A 78 -1.97 17.69 -12.36
C THR A 78 -2.42 16.59 -11.41
N VAL A 79 -3.52 15.92 -11.78
CA VAL A 79 -4.06 14.76 -11.06
C VAL A 79 -3.94 13.52 -11.93
N ARG A 80 -3.41 12.44 -11.35
CA ARG A 80 -3.47 11.09 -11.94
C ARG A 80 -4.25 10.16 -11.02
N ARG A 81 -5.18 9.41 -11.60
CA ARG A 81 -5.85 8.31 -10.91
C ARG A 81 -5.07 7.03 -11.10
N LEU A 82 -4.80 6.33 -10.00
CA LEU A 82 -4.25 4.98 -9.98
C LEU A 82 -5.29 4.03 -9.41
N GLY A 83 -5.53 2.92 -10.10
CA GLY A 83 -6.48 1.87 -9.72
C GLY A 83 -5.82 0.51 -9.58
N THR A 84 -6.64 -0.53 -9.54
CA THR A 84 -6.18 -1.92 -9.43
C THR A 84 -5.25 -2.30 -10.59
N GLY A 85 -4.08 -2.84 -10.26
CA GLY A 85 -3.06 -3.23 -11.24
C GLY A 85 -2.02 -2.15 -11.53
N ASP A 86 -2.26 -0.89 -11.13
CA ASP A 86 -1.30 0.19 -11.30
C ASP A 86 -0.21 0.14 -10.23
N ILE A 87 0.97 0.61 -10.63
CA ILE A 87 2.17 0.72 -9.78
C ILE A 87 2.59 2.19 -9.72
N LEU A 88 2.76 2.71 -8.50
CA LEU A 88 3.37 4.01 -8.24
C LEU A 88 4.79 3.80 -7.73
N ILE A 89 5.74 4.56 -8.25
CA ILE A 89 7.05 4.75 -7.62
C ILE A 89 7.02 6.10 -6.90
N ALA A 90 7.07 6.08 -5.57
CA ALA A 90 7.00 7.27 -4.72
C ALA A 90 8.36 7.54 -4.09
N GLU A 91 8.95 8.69 -4.42
CA GLU A 91 10.31 9.09 -4.04
C GLU A 91 10.40 10.57 -3.62
N ASP A 92 9.26 11.25 -3.50
CA ASP A 92 9.16 12.65 -3.12
C ASP A 92 9.29 12.82 -1.60
N LEU A 93 10.54 12.68 -1.12
CA LEU A 93 10.88 12.72 0.31
C LEU A 93 11.09 14.14 0.87
N THR A 94 11.15 15.14 -0.01
CA THR A 94 11.39 16.54 0.35
C THR A 94 10.57 17.47 -0.55
N GLY A 95 10.56 18.78 -0.26
CA GLY A 95 9.80 19.75 -1.04
C GLY A 95 8.32 19.79 -0.67
N GLN A 96 7.43 19.97 -1.64
CA GLN A 96 5.97 20.04 -1.40
C GLN A 96 5.32 18.67 -1.17
N GLY A 97 5.87 17.63 -1.82
CA GLY A 97 5.28 16.29 -1.85
C GLY A 97 4.07 16.20 -2.80
N HIS A 98 3.11 15.35 -2.45
CA HIS A 98 1.87 15.12 -3.18
C HIS A 98 0.65 15.10 -2.26
N ALA A 99 -0.55 15.25 -2.82
CA ALA A 99 -1.80 15.00 -2.10
C ALA A 99 -2.47 13.73 -2.63
N THR A 100 -3.15 13.00 -1.75
CA THR A 100 -3.91 11.80 -2.14
C THR A 100 -5.36 11.88 -1.71
N ARG A 101 -6.25 11.35 -2.55
CA ARG A 101 -7.67 11.20 -2.23
C ARG A 101 -8.17 9.86 -2.73
N GLU A 102 -8.68 9.03 -1.82
CA GLU A 102 -9.29 7.76 -2.20
C GLU A 102 -10.56 8.01 -3.04
N VAL A 103 -10.81 7.13 -4.00
CA VAL A 103 -11.89 7.29 -4.99
C VAL A 103 -12.70 6.01 -5.12
N GLY A 104 -14.01 6.19 -5.17
CA GLY A 104 -14.98 5.09 -5.33
C GLY A 104 -15.49 4.58 -3.99
N PRO A 105 -16.37 3.56 -4.02
CA PRO A 105 -16.97 3.01 -2.81
C PRO A 105 -16.09 1.95 -2.13
N GLU A 106 -15.09 1.43 -2.83
CA GLU A 106 -14.24 0.33 -2.35
C GLU A 106 -13.04 0.86 -1.57
N SER A 107 -12.69 0.17 -0.48
CA SER A 107 -11.44 0.45 0.23
C SER A 107 -10.26 0.16 -0.70
N ARG A 108 -9.33 1.11 -0.76
CA ARG A 108 -8.08 0.88 -1.49
C ARG A 108 -7.18 -0.03 -0.66
N VAL A 109 -6.70 -1.10 -1.27
CA VAL A 109 -5.64 -1.95 -0.70
C VAL A 109 -4.40 -1.78 -1.54
N SER A 110 -3.25 -1.60 -0.90
CA SER A 110 -1.97 -1.50 -1.61
C SER A 110 -0.83 -2.13 -0.82
N VAL A 111 0.17 -2.63 -1.55
CA VAL A 111 1.43 -3.13 -0.97
C VAL A 111 2.54 -2.14 -1.27
N PHE A 112 3.28 -1.77 -0.24
CA PHE A 112 4.41 -0.86 -0.27
C PHE A 112 5.67 -1.72 -0.14
N VAL A 113 6.48 -1.74 -1.19
CA VAL A 113 7.77 -2.46 -1.22
C VAL A 113 8.88 -1.42 -1.12
N PRO A 114 9.72 -1.45 -0.06
CA PRO A 114 10.87 -0.56 0.05
C PRO A 114 11.79 -0.71 -1.17
N LEU A 115 12.37 0.40 -1.61
CA LEU A 115 13.37 0.39 -2.69
C LEU A 115 14.82 0.39 -2.16
N GLU A 116 15.00 0.41 -0.83
CA GLU A 116 16.28 0.35 -0.11
C GLU A 116 16.18 -0.54 1.13
#